data_AF-F8L5Z9-F1
#
_entry.id   AF-F8L5Z9-F1
#
_cell.length_a   1.000
_cell.length_b   1.000
_cell.length_c   1.000
_cell.angle_alpha   90.00
_cell.angle_beta   90.00
_cell.angle_gamma   90.00
#
_symmetry.space_group_name_H-M   'P 1'
#
loop_
_entity.id
_entity.type
_entity.pdbx_description
1 polymer ?
#
loop_
_entity_poly.entity_id
_entity_poly.type
_entity_poly.pdbx_seq_one_letter_code
_entity_poly.pdbx_strand_id
1 'polypeptide(L)'
;MTLAEVITVGLVSRRFFQGNIEIARMFLHELGYISNILSKSKLKRRLHNVPSFFWHLIVAHLSYQVEPCSKGFLIDSFPVSVCYNVCSNRRALFRGQKYIGTPFQKI
;
A
#
# COMPACT_ATOMS: atom_id res chain seq x y z
N MET A 1 26.89 -7.18 0.21
CA MET A 1 25.58 -6.62 0.60
C MET A 1 25.26 -6.91 2.07
N THR A 2 25.15 -5.86 2.86
CA THR A 2 24.84 -5.80 4.30
C THR A 2 23.32 -5.84 4.55
N LEU A 3 22.91 -5.99 5.81
CA LEU A 3 21.49 -5.97 6.18
C LEU A 3 20.83 -4.61 5.86
N ALA A 4 21.54 -3.51 6.12
CA ALA A 4 21.06 -2.17 5.82
C ALA A 4 20.75 -2.01 4.32
N GLU A 5 21.67 -2.43 3.45
CA GLU A 5 21.46 -2.38 1.99
C GLU A 5 20.26 -3.23 1.56
N VAL A 6 20.05 -4.41 2.16
CA VAL A 6 18.87 -5.26 1.85
C VAL A 6 17.57 -4.57 2.23
N ILE A 7 17.53 -3.94 3.41
CA ILE A 7 16.37 -3.19 3.89
C ILE A 7 16.11 -1.98 2.98
N THR A 8 17.16 -1.25 2.58
CA THR A 8 17.06 -0.10 1.68
C THR A 8 16.47 -0.50 0.33
N VAL A 9 16.91 -1.61 -0.28
CA VAL A 9 16.30 -2.11 -1.53
C VAL A 9 14.81 -2.43 -1.32
N GLY A 10 14.45 -3.03 -0.19
CA GLY A 10 13.06 -3.30 0.18
C GLY A 10 12.22 -2.01 0.24
N LEU A 11 12.71 -0.99 0.95
CA LEU A 11 12.03 0.31 1.07
C LEU A 11 11.89 1.02 -0.28
N VAL A 12 12.97 1.12 -1.06
CA VAL A 12 12.97 1.75 -2.38
C VAL A 12 12.02 1.03 -3.33
N SER A 13 12.00 -0.31 -3.29
CA SER A 13 11.08 -1.10 -4.10
C SER A 13 9.63 -0.77 -3.78
N ARG A 14 9.26 -0.67 -2.50
CA ARG A 14 7.89 -0.39 -2.09
C ARG A 14 7.50 1.06 -2.37
N ARG A 15 8.43 2.01 -2.17
CA ARG A 15 8.18 3.44 -2.28
C ARG A 15 8.09 3.95 -3.72
N PHE A 16 8.88 3.40 -4.64
CA PHE A 16 9.01 3.90 -6.01
C PHE A 16 8.57 2.90 -7.08
N PHE A 17 8.71 1.61 -6.83
CA PHE A 17 8.50 0.55 -7.83
C PHE A 17 7.36 -0.40 -7.49
N GLN A 18 6.41 0.03 -6.65
CA GLN A 18 5.20 -0.74 -6.28
C GLN A 18 5.50 -2.12 -5.66
N GLY A 19 6.71 -2.32 -5.12
CA GLY A 19 7.18 -3.58 -4.57
C GLY A 19 7.97 -4.45 -5.55
N ASN A 20 8.31 -3.95 -6.74
CA ASN A 20 9.18 -4.68 -7.66
C ASN A 20 10.65 -4.58 -7.21
N ILE A 21 11.08 -5.59 -6.47
CA ILE A 21 12.43 -5.70 -5.90
C ILE A 21 13.51 -5.74 -6.99
N GLU A 22 13.22 -6.31 -8.16
CA GLU A 22 14.24 -6.47 -9.21
C GLU A 22 14.59 -5.13 -9.87
N ILE A 23 13.57 -4.31 -10.16
CA ILE A 23 13.77 -2.96 -10.71
C ILE A 23 14.52 -2.10 -9.68
N ALA A 24 14.10 -2.14 -8.42
CA ALA A 24 14.76 -1.40 -7.34
C ALA A 24 16.24 -1.81 -7.18
N ARG A 25 16.53 -3.11 -7.30
CA ARG A 25 17.89 -3.64 -7.24
C ARG A 25 18.75 -3.09 -8.37
N MET A 26 18.28 -3.17 -9.62
CA MET A 26 19.02 -2.64 -10.78
C MET A 26 19.21 -1.14 -10.69
N PHE A 27 18.17 -0.40 -10.30
CA PHE A 27 18.22 1.04 -10.12
C PHE A 27 19.29 1.48 -9.11
N LEU A 28 19.38 0.82 -7.96
CA LEU A 28 20.38 1.13 -6.94
C LEU A 28 21.81 0.73 -7.34
N HIS A 29 21.94 -0.27 -8.22
CA HIS A 29 23.23 -0.63 -8.82
C HIS A 29 23.71 0.44 -9.81
N GLU A 30 22.82 0.85 -10.72
CA GLU A 30 23.12 1.79 -11.79
C GLU A 30 23.51 3.17 -11.26
N LEU A 31 22.90 3.60 -10.16
CA LEU A 31 23.25 4.84 -9.47
C LEU A 31 24.52 4.73 -8.61
N GLY A 32 25.14 3.55 -8.53
CA GLY A 32 26.37 3.33 -7.77
C GLY A 32 26.19 3.30 -6.25
N TYR A 33 24.96 3.33 -5.73
CA TYR A 33 24.69 3.30 -4.29
C TYR A 33 25.02 1.94 -3.65
N ILE A 34 24.87 0.84 -4.41
CA ILE A 34 25.17 -0.52 -3.94
C ILE A 34 26.08 -1.20 -4.95
N SER A 35 27.38 -1.26 -4.66
CA SER A 35 28.38 -1.82 -5.58
C SER A 35 28.38 -3.35 -5.62
N ASN A 36 28.03 -4.04 -4.52
CA ASN A 36 28.00 -5.50 -4.47
C ASN A 36 26.58 -6.02 -4.30
N ILE A 37 25.95 -6.37 -5.43
CA ILE A 37 24.55 -6.73 -5.49
C ILE A 37 24.33 -8.24 -5.54
N LEU A 38 23.40 -8.73 -4.71
CA LEU A 38 23.03 -10.15 -4.70
C LEU A 38 22.13 -10.49 -5.89
N SER A 39 22.12 -11.77 -6.28
CA SER A 39 21.11 -12.28 -7.20
C SER A 39 19.71 -12.14 -6.63
N LYS A 40 18.72 -11.98 -7.52
CA LYS A 40 17.30 -11.82 -7.20
C LYS A 40 16.79 -12.78 -6.12
N SER A 41 17.12 -14.07 -6.26
CA SER A 41 16.67 -15.12 -5.33
C SER A 41 17.32 -15.00 -3.94
N LYS A 42 18.61 -14.68 -3.87
CA LYS A 42 19.32 -14.51 -2.60
C LYS A 42 18.83 -13.25 -1.87
N LEU A 43 18.59 -12.16 -2.62
CA LEU A 43 18.05 -10.92 -2.07
C LEU A 43 16.65 -11.14 -1.49
N LYS A 44 15.74 -11.79 -2.22
CA LYS A 44 14.39 -12.11 -1.74
C LYS A 44 14.41 -12.94 -0.46
N ARG A 45 15.24 -13.98 -0.39
CA ARG A 45 15.40 -14.78 0.83
C ARG A 45 15.88 -13.94 2.01
N ARG A 46 16.88 -13.08 1.81
CA ARG A 46 17.36 -12.19 2.88
C ARG A 46 16.29 -11.20 3.32
N LEU A 47 15.52 -10.64 2.39
CA LEU A 47 14.43 -9.73 2.71
C LEU A 47 13.33 -10.41 3.54
N HIS A 48 12.96 -11.65 3.19
CA HIS A 48 12.01 -12.45 3.97
C HIS A 48 12.53 -12.85 5.35
N ASN A 49 13.85 -13.01 5.50
CA ASN A 49 14.46 -13.32 6.79
C ASN A 49 14.59 -12.09 7.70
N VAL A 50 14.32 -10.87 7.22
CA VAL A 50 14.33 -9.67 8.08
C VAL A 50 13.17 -9.77 9.07
N PRO A 51 13.44 -9.76 10.39
CA PRO A 51 12.38 -9.83 11.39
C PRO A 51 11.36 -8.69 11.22
N SER A 52 10.07 -9.01 11.39
CA SER A 52 8.97 -8.05 11.23
C SER A 52 9.15 -6.80 12.11
N PHE A 53 9.73 -6.95 13.30
CA PHE A 53 10.04 -5.86 14.22
C PHE A 53 10.78 -4.69 13.57
N PHE A 54 11.78 -4.96 12.72
CA PHE A 54 12.53 -3.90 12.04
C PHE A 54 11.65 -3.09 11.09
N TRP A 55 10.75 -3.75 10.36
CA TRP A 55 9.82 -3.06 9.45
C TRP A 55 8.88 -2.14 10.22
N HIS A 56 8.36 -2.58 11.37
CA HIS A 56 7.50 -1.75 12.21
C HIS A 56 8.24 -0.52 12.75
N LEU A 57 9.47 -0.69 13.24
CA LEU A 57 10.29 0.43 13.72
C LEU A 57 10.55 1.46 12.63
N ILE A 58 10.93 1.00 11.43
CA ILE A 58 11.21 1.90 10.31
C ILE A 58 9.95 2.67 9.90
N VAL A 59 8.81 1.98 9.77
CA VAL A 59 7.55 2.63 9.42
C VAL A 59 7.12 3.63 10.49
N ALA A 60 7.23 3.28 11.77
CA ALA A 60 6.92 4.17 12.89
C ALA A 60 7.80 5.43 12.86
N HIS A 61 9.11 5.26 12.67
CA HIS A 61 10.05 6.38 12.58
C HIS A 61 9.75 7.29 11.38
N LEU A 62 9.53 6.71 10.20
CA LEU A 62 9.17 7.46 8.99
C LEU A 62 7.83 8.18 9.15
N SER A 63 6.85 7.57 9.83
CA SER A 63 5.55 8.19 10.07
C SER A 63 5.61 9.39 11.02
N TYR A 64 6.56 9.39 11.96
CA TYR A 64 6.76 10.51 12.88
C TYR A 64 7.45 11.69 12.19
N GLN A 65 8.33 11.43 11.22
CA GLN A 65 9.04 12.47 10.45
C GLN A 65 8.18 13.11 9.36
N VAL A 66 7.09 12.45 8.96
CA VAL A 66 6.09 13.04 8.09
C VAL A 66 5.21 13.89 9.00
N GLU A 67 5.54 15.19 9.12
CA GLU A 67 4.63 16.19 9.69
C GLU A 67 3.22 15.90 9.16
N PRO A 68 2.18 15.82 10.02
CA PRO A 68 0.83 15.64 9.55
C PRO A 68 0.51 16.87 8.70
N CYS A 69 0.67 16.73 7.38
CA CYS A 69 0.26 17.75 6.44
C CYS A 69 -1.20 17.99 6.77
N SER A 70 -1.50 19.16 7.33
CA SER A 70 -2.75 19.55 7.95
C SER A 70 -3.91 19.38 6.98
N LYS A 71 -4.40 18.15 6.86
CA LYS A 71 -5.52 17.76 6.02
C LYS A 71 -6.38 16.91 6.90
N GLY A 72 -7.29 17.59 7.60
CA GLY A 72 -8.43 16.91 8.18
C GLY A 72 -9.00 15.99 7.12
N PHE A 73 -9.05 14.69 7.43
CA PHE A 73 -9.70 13.74 6.56
C PHE A 73 -11.20 14.03 6.67
N LEU A 74 -11.77 14.69 5.66
CA LEU A 74 -13.21 14.70 5.50
C LEU A 74 -13.60 13.28 5.08
N ILE A 75 -13.97 12.46 6.05
CA ILE A 75 -14.60 11.17 5.75
C ILE A 75 -16.01 11.50 5.30
N ASP A 76 -16.16 11.74 4.00
CA ASP A 76 -17.48 11.70 3.38
C ASP A 76 -17.85 10.23 3.23
N SER A 77 -18.35 9.64 4.32
CA SER A 77 -19.14 8.43 4.23
C SER A 77 -20.43 8.81 3.50
N PHE A 78 -20.35 8.99 2.18
CA PHE A 78 -21.51 9.06 1.31
C PHE A 78 -22.30 7.78 1.58
N PRO A 79 -23.50 7.87 2.18
CA PRO A 79 -24.41 6.74 2.14
C PRO A 79 -24.88 6.70 0.70
N VAL A 80 -24.12 6.03 -0.18
CA VAL A 80 -24.53 5.83 -1.57
C VAL A 80 -25.79 4.97 -1.49
N SER A 81 -26.95 5.59 -1.64
CA SER A 81 -28.19 4.88 -1.90
C SER A 81 -27.92 4.03 -3.14
N VAL A 82 -27.84 2.72 -2.95
CA VAL A 82 -27.51 1.81 -4.04
C VAL A 82 -28.59 2.00 -5.10
N CYS A 83 -28.21 2.47 -6.29
CA CYS A 83 -29.16 2.67 -7.37
C CYS A 83 -29.97 1.39 -7.59
N TYR A 84 -31.28 1.53 -7.75
CA TYR A 84 -32.26 0.45 -7.86
C TYR A 84 -31.96 -0.59 -8.97
N ASN A 85 -31.04 -0.29 -9.91
CA ASN A 85 -30.45 -1.32 -10.76
C ASN A 85 -29.43 -2.15 -9.97
N VAL A 86 -29.95 -2.89 -9.00
CA VAL A 86 -29.24 -3.92 -8.27
C VAL A 86 -28.91 -5.02 -9.29
N CYS A 87 -27.69 -5.04 -9.82
CA CYS A 87 -27.15 -6.26 -10.39
C CYS A 87 -27.32 -7.34 -9.31
N SER A 88 -28.08 -8.40 -9.63
CA SER A 88 -28.75 -9.34 -8.72
C SER A 88 -27.89 -10.03 -7.64
N ASN A 89 -26.58 -9.78 -7.55
CA ASN A 89 -25.65 -10.52 -6.70
C ASN A 89 -25.33 -9.89 -5.33
N ARG A 90 -25.86 -8.70 -4.98
CA ARG A 90 -25.58 -8.03 -3.68
C ARG A 90 -26.74 -7.99 -2.67
N ARG A 91 -27.86 -8.67 -2.96
CA ARG A 91 -29.00 -8.77 -2.00
C ARG A 91 -28.64 -9.46 -0.68
N ALA A 92 -27.56 -10.26 -0.66
CA ALA A 92 -27.11 -10.95 0.54
C ALA A 92 -26.55 -10.01 1.62
N LEU A 93 -25.99 -8.86 1.22
CA LEU A 93 -25.27 -7.94 2.13
C LEU A 93 -26.18 -6.92 2.82
N PHE A 94 -27.31 -6.55 2.21
CA PHE A 94 -28.20 -5.52 2.73
C PHE A 94 -29.65 -6.01 2.70
N ARG A 95 -30.18 -6.40 3.87
CA ARG A 95 -31.50 -7.04 4.01
C ARG A 95 -32.61 -6.12 4.54
N GLY A 96 -32.40 -4.80 4.54
CA GLY A 96 -33.37 -3.82 5.05
C GLY A 96 -33.90 -2.87 3.98
N GLN A 97 -35.19 -2.52 4.05
CA GLN A 97 -35.81 -1.53 3.14
C GLN A 97 -35.12 -0.15 3.17
N LYS A 98 -34.49 0.20 4.30
CA LYS A 98 -33.73 1.46 4.49
C LYS A 98 -32.54 1.60 3.52
N TYR A 99 -32.11 0.52 2.87
CA TYR A 99 -30.99 0.52 1.93
C TYR A 99 -31.41 0.57 0.45
N ILE A 100 -32.72 0.59 0.18
CA ILE A 100 -33.27 0.68 -1.17
C ILE A 100 -33.60 2.16 -1.44
N GLY A 101 -32.82 2.80 -2.32
CA GLY A 101 -33.14 4.16 -2.77
C GLY A 101 -34.33 4.15 -3.72
N THR A 102 -35.36 4.96 -3.46
CA THR A 102 -36.37 5.29 -4.46
C THR A 102 -35.78 6.30 -5.45
N PRO A 103 -35.98 6.10 -6.76
CA PRO A 103 -35.55 7.10 -7.73
C PRO A 103 -36.29 8.41 -7.47
N PHE A 104 -35.53 9.49 -7.31
CA PHE A 104 -36.02 10.85 -7.19
C PHE A 104 -37.14 11.12 -8.20
N GLN A 105 -38.27 11.61 -7.72
CA GLN A 105 -39.41 12.05 -8.50
C GLN A 105 -38.97 13.27 -9.33
N LYS A 106 -39.01 13.14 -10.65
CA LYS A 106 -38.69 14.22 -11.60
C LYS A 106 -39.61 15.42 -11.34
N ILE A 107 -39.00 16.59 -11.13
CA ILE A 107 -39.61 17.92 -11.35
C ILE A 107 -39.28 18.31 -12.79
#